data_AF-A0A9E0HFP6-F1
#
_entry.id   AF-A0A9E0HFP6-F1
#
_cell.length_a   1.000
_cell.length_b   1.000
_cell.length_c   1.000
_cell.angle_alpha   90.00
_cell.angle_beta   90.00
_cell.angle_gamma   90.00
#
_symmetry.space_group_name_H-M   'P 1'
#
loop_
_entity.id
_entity.type
_entity.pdbx_description
1 polymer ?
#
loop_
_entity_poly.entity_id
_entity_poly.type
_entity_poly.pdbx_seq_one_letter_code
_entity_poly.pdbx_strand_id
1 'polypeptide(L)'
;MRASLSFLTTTTSTGDNHGEAPAATRLEVLGYDPVAHRILGRERTGERVTAAIVIPTRGEHAGAPMSLAPDALPRLAGELIALVPVSSSGFELTTRVVQRRGLRLTDDLAPIRKFALALGVRRHLGGMAIAAGRQMVVAYLRPRATLRQTWALPGGAGDLAIVTYCGSPIGLGADRDAAVLVAPAMH
;
A
#
# COMPACT_ATOMS: atom_id res chain seq x y z
N MET A 1 -4.81 29.83 14.77
CA MET A 1 -5.12 28.39 14.91
C MET A 1 -5.79 27.93 13.61
N ARG A 2 -5.13 27.16 12.74
CA ARG A 2 -5.71 26.71 11.46
C ARG A 2 -6.21 25.28 11.61
N ALA A 3 -7.51 25.07 11.42
CA ALA A 3 -8.14 23.76 11.51
C ALA A 3 -7.69 22.86 10.34
N SER A 4 -7.17 21.68 10.66
CA SER A 4 -6.95 20.60 9.69
C SER A 4 -8.29 19.90 9.49
N LEU A 5 -8.86 19.98 8.29
CA LEU A 5 -10.03 19.19 7.91
C LEU A 5 -9.61 17.73 7.74
N SER A 6 -10.26 16.83 8.49
CA SER A 6 -10.15 15.39 8.29
C SER A 6 -11.52 14.82 8.03
N PHE A 7 -11.65 14.02 6.98
CA PHE A 7 -12.87 13.27 6.66
C PHE A 7 -12.50 11.79 6.50
N LEU A 8 -13.42 10.93 6.93
CA LEU A 8 -13.30 9.48 6.85
C LEU A 8 -14.18 9.02 5.69
N THR A 9 -13.60 8.23 4.79
CA THR A 9 -14.34 7.58 3.70
C THR A 9 -14.11 6.08 3.80
N THR A 10 -15.19 5.33 4.01
CA THR A 10 -15.17 3.86 3.95
C THR A 10 -15.64 3.46 2.56
N THR A 11 -14.83 2.68 1.84
CA THR A 11 -15.13 2.26 0.48
C THR A 11 -14.88 0.77 0.35
N THR A 12 -15.91 0.01 0.00
CA THR A 12 -15.82 -1.41 -0.39
C THR A 12 -15.48 -1.58 -1.87
N SER A 13 -14.74 -0.64 -2.49
CA SER A 13 -14.43 -0.72 -3.91
C SER A 13 -13.34 -1.76 -4.16
N THR A 14 -13.77 -2.90 -4.67
CA THR A 14 -12.92 -3.96 -5.20
C THR A 14 -12.77 -3.71 -6.70
N GLY A 15 -11.53 -3.46 -7.15
CA GLY A 15 -11.21 -3.20 -8.55
C GLY A 15 -11.25 -1.71 -8.94
N ASP A 16 -10.20 -1.28 -9.64
CA ASP A 16 -10.19 -0.03 -10.38
C ASP A 16 -10.36 -0.37 -11.87
N ASN A 17 -11.45 0.09 -12.49
CA ASN A 17 -11.73 -0.14 -13.93
C ASN A 17 -11.01 0.86 -14.83
N HIS A 18 -10.15 1.72 -14.28
CA HIS A 18 -9.35 2.64 -15.07
C HIS A 18 -8.09 1.94 -15.60
N GLY A 19 -7.84 2.10 -16.90
CA GLY A 19 -6.61 1.63 -17.53
C GLY A 19 -5.37 2.22 -16.84
N GLU A 20 -4.29 1.45 -16.81
CA GLU A 20 -3.07 1.83 -16.11
C GLU A 20 -2.45 3.11 -16.71
N ALA A 21 -2.22 4.13 -15.86
CA ALA A 21 -1.54 5.33 -16.29
C ALA A 21 -0.07 5.00 -16.65
N PRO A 22 0.52 5.58 -17.71
CA PRO A 22 1.89 5.27 -18.14
C PRO A 22 2.98 5.49 -17.07
N ALA A 23 2.71 6.34 -16.08
CA ALA A 23 3.61 6.64 -14.97
C ALA A 23 3.22 5.93 -13.66
N ALA A 24 2.32 4.94 -13.71
CA ALA A 24 1.91 4.19 -12.54
C ALA A 24 3.09 3.39 -11.97
N THR A 25 3.17 3.37 -10.66
CA THR A 25 4.18 2.63 -9.91
C THR A 25 3.55 1.42 -9.25
N ARG A 26 3.94 0.21 -9.64
CA ARG A 26 3.38 -1.05 -9.15
C ARG A 26 4.30 -1.75 -8.18
N LEU A 27 3.72 -2.33 -7.15
CA LEU A 27 4.41 -3.23 -6.23
C LEU A 27 4.10 -4.68 -6.62
N GLU A 28 5.13 -5.39 -7.07
CA GLU A 28 5.08 -6.81 -7.35
C GLU A 28 5.63 -7.58 -6.15
N VAL A 29 4.85 -8.50 -5.61
CA VAL A 29 5.25 -9.33 -4.46
C VAL A 29 5.99 -10.55 -4.98
N LEU A 30 7.23 -10.76 -4.52
CA LEU A 30 8.10 -11.85 -4.96
C LEU A 30 7.95 -13.08 -4.06
N GLY A 31 7.78 -12.89 -2.76
CA GLY A 31 7.58 -13.99 -1.82
C GLY A 31 7.90 -13.60 -0.38
N TYR A 32 7.87 -14.60 0.49
CA TYR A 32 8.13 -14.46 1.92
C TYR A 32 9.42 -15.19 2.31
N ASP A 33 10.28 -14.48 3.04
CA ASP A 33 11.50 -15.00 3.65
C ASP A 33 11.16 -15.44 5.08
N PRO A 34 11.11 -16.77 5.35
CA PRO A 34 10.73 -17.28 6.67
C PRO A 34 11.83 -17.10 7.73
N VAL A 35 13.09 -16.95 7.32
CA VAL A 35 14.22 -16.80 8.24
C VAL A 35 14.28 -15.37 8.77
N ALA A 36 14.16 -14.39 7.87
CA ALA A 36 14.19 -12.97 8.25
C ALA A 36 12.80 -12.40 8.57
N HIS A 37 11.74 -13.21 8.49
CA HIS A 37 10.35 -12.80 8.74
C HIS A 37 9.95 -11.53 7.98
N ARG A 38 10.09 -11.57 6.65
CA ARG A 38 9.83 -10.42 5.78
C ARG A 38 9.24 -10.85 4.45
N ILE A 39 8.43 -9.98 3.87
CA ILE A 39 7.98 -10.09 2.49
C ILE A 39 8.95 -9.30 1.62
N LEU A 40 9.35 -9.89 0.50
CA LEU A 40 10.10 -9.20 -0.55
C LEU A 40 9.20 -8.88 -1.72
N GLY A 41 9.37 -7.69 -2.26
CA GLY A 41 8.72 -7.22 -3.46
C GLY A 41 9.66 -6.35 -4.29
N ARG A 42 9.20 -5.96 -5.46
CA ARG A 42 9.87 -4.96 -6.30
C ARG A 42 8.88 -3.91 -6.74
N GLU A 43 9.35 -2.67 -6.72
CA GLU A 43 8.63 -1.54 -7.28
C GLU A 43 8.99 -1.40 -8.76
N ARG A 44 7.99 -1.21 -9.63
CA ARG A 44 8.17 -1.02 -11.07
C ARG A 44 7.41 0.19 -11.58
N THR A 45 7.98 0.89 -12.55
CA THR A 45 7.29 1.92 -13.35
C THR A 45 7.42 1.52 -14.82
N GLY A 46 6.30 1.10 -15.43
CA GLY A 46 6.33 0.34 -16.67
C GLY A 46 7.22 -0.90 -16.52
N GLU A 47 8.13 -1.13 -17.47
CA GLU A 47 9.01 -2.30 -17.43
C GLU A 47 10.18 -2.17 -16.44
N ARG A 48 10.53 -0.96 -16.00
CA ARG A 48 11.73 -0.69 -15.20
C ARG A 48 11.49 -0.97 -13.72
N VAL A 49 12.38 -1.74 -13.09
CA VAL A 49 12.45 -1.87 -11.62
C VAL A 49 13.05 -0.59 -11.03
N THR A 50 12.32 0.05 -10.12
CA THR A 50 12.71 1.31 -9.47
C THR A 50 13.21 1.11 -8.04
N ALA A 51 12.78 0.05 -7.36
CA ALA A 51 13.27 -0.27 -6.02
C ALA A 51 13.06 -1.75 -5.66
N ALA A 52 13.86 -2.23 -4.72
CA ALA A 52 13.58 -3.43 -3.95
C ALA A 52 12.76 -3.05 -2.71
N ILE A 53 11.66 -3.75 -2.44
CA ILE A 53 10.79 -3.47 -1.29
C ILE A 53 10.89 -4.60 -0.28
N VAL A 54 11.14 -4.24 0.97
CA VAL A 54 11.19 -5.17 2.11
C VAL A 54 10.09 -4.78 3.10
N ILE A 55 9.24 -5.73 3.48
CA ILE A 55 8.18 -5.51 4.47
C ILE A 55 8.39 -6.51 5.61
N PRO A 56 8.93 -6.08 6.77
CA PRO A 56 9.00 -6.93 7.94
C PRO A 56 7.60 -7.39 8.36
N THR A 57 7.45 -8.65 8.76
CA THR A 57 6.17 -9.18 9.28
C THR A 57 6.15 -9.31 10.79
N ARG A 58 7.29 -9.06 11.46
CA ARG A 58 7.47 -9.14 12.92
C ARG A 58 8.32 -7.99 13.45
N GLY A 59 8.25 -7.79 14.77
CA GLY A 59 9.02 -6.77 15.49
C GLY A 59 8.41 -5.38 15.44
N GLU A 60 9.16 -4.40 15.95
CA GLU A 60 8.73 -3.00 16.08
C GLU A 60 8.33 -2.36 14.73
N HIS A 61 8.95 -2.81 13.64
CA HIS A 61 8.73 -2.29 12.29
C HIS A 61 7.84 -3.18 11.42
N ALA A 62 7.08 -4.10 12.03
CA ALA A 62 6.15 -4.95 11.30
C ALA A 62 5.17 -4.12 10.45
N GLY A 63 5.08 -4.44 9.16
CA GLY A 63 4.21 -3.77 8.20
C GLY A 63 4.75 -2.45 7.67
N ALA A 64 5.92 -1.98 8.10
CA ALA A 64 6.55 -0.77 7.57
C ALA A 64 7.43 -1.11 6.35
N PRO A 65 7.02 -0.78 5.11
CA PRO A 65 7.83 -1.06 3.93
C PRO A 65 9.10 -0.21 3.92
N MET A 66 10.23 -0.85 3.63
CA MET A 66 11.52 -0.21 3.37
C MET A 66 11.85 -0.32 1.88
N SER A 67 12.26 0.79 1.29
CA SER A 67 12.70 0.85 -0.10
C SER A 67 14.22 0.85 -0.16
N LEU A 68 14.77 -0.07 -0.94
CA LEU A 68 16.20 -0.24 -1.17
C LEU A 68 16.50 -0.09 -2.66
N ALA A 69 17.78 0.09 -2.98
CA ALA A 69 18.23 0.16 -4.36
C ALA A 69 17.86 -1.13 -5.14
N PRO A 70 17.52 -1.04 -6.44
CA PRO A 70 17.08 -2.19 -7.24
C PRO A 70 18.05 -3.38 -7.24
N ASP A 71 19.35 -3.10 -7.19
CA ASP A 71 20.45 -4.08 -7.17
C ASP A 71 20.59 -4.83 -5.84
N ALA A 72 19.81 -4.45 -4.81
CA ALA A 72 19.73 -5.21 -3.57
C ALA A 72 18.94 -6.51 -3.73
N LEU A 73 18.02 -6.62 -4.71
CA LEU A 73 17.15 -7.80 -4.88
C LEU A 73 17.90 -9.13 -4.96
N PRO A 74 18.95 -9.29 -5.80
CA PRO A 74 19.69 -10.55 -5.89
C PRO A 74 20.35 -10.97 -4.56
N ARG A 75 20.70 -9.99 -3.71
CA ARG A 75 21.31 -10.26 -2.39
C ARG A 75 20.28 -10.66 -1.33
N LEU A 76 19.00 -10.36 -1.59
CA LEU A 76 17.88 -10.64 -0.68
C LEU A 76 17.10 -11.89 -1.11
N ALA A 77 17.23 -12.30 -2.37
CA ALA A 77 16.60 -13.48 -2.95
C ALA A 77 17.24 -14.78 -2.43
N GLY A 78 17.03 -15.08 -1.14
CA GLY A 78 17.17 -16.44 -0.62
C GLY A 78 16.02 -17.33 -1.07
N GLU A 79 15.81 -18.47 -0.40
CA GLU A 79 14.64 -19.31 -0.62
C GLU A 79 13.37 -18.60 -0.15
N LEU A 80 12.70 -17.92 -1.08
CA LEU A 80 11.42 -17.28 -0.85
C LEU A 80 10.29 -18.28 -1.00
N ILE A 81 9.39 -18.29 -0.02
CA ILE A 81 8.14 -19.00 -0.11
C ILE A 81 7.18 -18.16 -0.95
N ALA A 82 6.68 -18.74 -2.04
CA ALA A 82 5.64 -18.11 -2.85
C ALA A 82 4.38 -17.88 -1.99
N LEU A 83 3.87 -16.65 -2.01
CA LEU A 83 2.66 -16.31 -1.29
C LEU A 83 1.42 -16.73 -2.08
N VAL A 84 0.42 -17.27 -1.39
CA VAL A 84 -0.83 -17.72 -2.00
C VAL A 84 -1.80 -16.53 -2.07
N PRO A 85 -2.22 -16.10 -3.27
CA PRO A 85 -3.25 -15.09 -3.40
C PRO A 85 -4.56 -15.57 -2.78
N VAL A 86 -5.27 -14.67 -2.11
CA VAL A 86 -6.60 -14.94 -1.53
C VAL A 86 -7.61 -13.96 -2.08
N SER A 87 -8.89 -14.35 -2.07
CA SER A 87 -10.00 -13.49 -2.46
C SER A 87 -10.06 -12.23 -1.59
N SER A 88 -10.34 -11.09 -2.22
CA SER A 88 -10.58 -9.82 -1.55
C SER A 88 -11.96 -9.71 -0.90
N SER A 89 -12.87 -10.66 -1.14
CA SER A 89 -14.27 -10.63 -0.66
C SER A 89 -14.43 -10.63 0.86
N GLY A 90 -13.38 -11.01 1.61
CA GLY A 90 -13.34 -10.95 3.08
C GLY A 90 -12.63 -9.71 3.61
N PHE A 91 -12.30 -8.73 2.76
CA PHE A 91 -11.52 -7.56 3.15
C PHE A 91 -12.30 -6.25 2.98
N GLU A 92 -12.09 -5.32 3.90
CA GLU A 92 -12.64 -3.98 3.89
C GLU A 92 -11.51 -2.96 3.84
N LEU A 93 -11.58 -2.02 2.89
CA LEU A 93 -10.68 -0.87 2.80
C LEU A 93 -11.36 0.36 3.41
N THR A 94 -10.67 0.96 4.38
CA THR A 94 -11.02 2.24 4.99
C THR A 94 -9.96 3.27 4.63
N THR A 95 -10.39 4.48 4.29
CA THR A 95 -9.48 5.58 4.00
C THR A 95 -9.79 6.79 4.88
N ARG A 96 -8.77 7.39 5.48
CA ARG A 96 -8.91 8.68 6.16
C ARG A 96 -8.01 9.70 5.49
N VAL A 97 -8.62 10.77 5.01
CA VAL A 97 -7.89 11.87 4.39
C VAL A 97 -7.56 12.90 5.46
N VAL A 98 -6.28 13.19 5.59
CA VAL A 98 -5.77 14.29 6.42
C VAL A 98 -5.14 15.30 5.48
N GLN A 99 -5.84 16.43 5.27
CA GLN A 99 -5.35 17.47 4.38
C GLN A 99 -4.03 18.05 4.90
N ARG A 100 -3.03 18.15 4.02
CA ARG A 100 -1.76 18.85 4.27
C ARG A 100 -1.65 20.05 3.31
N ARG A 101 -0.67 20.93 3.55
CA ARG A 101 -0.45 22.13 2.71
C ARG A 101 -0.28 21.75 1.23
N GLY A 102 -0.80 22.56 0.32
CA GLY A 102 -0.61 22.37 -1.12
C GLY A 102 0.85 22.57 -1.53
N LEU A 103 1.32 21.79 -2.50
CA LEU A 103 2.60 21.95 -3.16
C LEU A 103 2.43 22.96 -4.31
N ARG A 104 3.19 24.06 -4.30
CA ARG A 104 3.32 24.94 -5.46
C ARG A 104 4.53 24.48 -6.26
N LEU A 105 4.33 24.17 -7.53
CA LEU A 105 5.43 23.82 -8.45
C LEU A 105 6.05 25.09 -9.07
N THR A 106 5.23 26.11 -9.34
CA THR A 106 5.59 27.45 -9.82
C THR A 106 4.50 28.45 -9.38
N ASP A 107 4.82 29.75 -9.34
CA ASP A 107 3.88 30.78 -8.85
C ASP A 107 2.65 30.99 -9.75
N ASP A 108 2.74 30.64 -11.03
CA ASP A 108 1.67 30.83 -12.02
C ASP A 108 0.69 29.65 -12.13
N LEU A 109 0.91 28.55 -11.39
CA LEU A 109 0.05 27.36 -11.43
C LEU A 109 -0.78 27.20 -10.15
N ALA A 110 -2.00 26.69 -10.31
CA ALA A 110 -2.83 26.31 -9.18
C ALA A 110 -2.10 25.29 -8.29
N PRO A 111 -2.11 25.44 -6.95
CA PRO A 111 -1.38 24.56 -6.05
C PRO A 111 -1.90 23.13 -6.13
N ILE A 112 -0.98 22.18 -6.27
CA ILE A 112 -1.30 20.75 -6.23
C ILE A 112 -1.58 20.36 -4.79
N ARG A 113 -2.79 19.83 -4.53
CA ARG A 113 -3.17 19.40 -3.18
C ARG A 113 -2.42 18.13 -2.82
N LYS A 114 -1.73 18.17 -1.68
CA LYS A 114 -1.04 17.04 -1.04
C LYS A 114 -1.82 16.60 0.19
N PHE A 115 -2.05 15.31 0.32
CA PHE A 115 -2.82 14.72 1.40
C PHE A 115 -1.97 13.64 2.09
N ALA A 116 -2.09 13.55 3.41
CA ALA A 116 -1.75 12.33 4.11
C ALA A 116 -2.98 11.43 4.06
N LEU A 117 -2.85 10.27 3.42
CA LEU A 117 -3.92 9.30 3.27
C LEU A 117 -3.62 8.12 4.20
N ALA A 118 -4.47 7.93 5.21
CA ALA A 118 -4.41 6.73 6.03
C ALA A 118 -5.19 5.63 5.34
N LEU A 119 -4.51 4.55 4.98
CA LEU A 119 -5.08 3.32 4.46
C LEU A 119 -5.26 2.37 5.64
N GLY A 120 -6.47 1.87 5.86
CA GLY A 120 -6.76 0.83 6.84
C GLY A 120 -7.42 -0.34 6.14
N VAL A 121 -6.87 -1.55 6.31
CA VAL A 121 -7.46 -2.77 5.76
C VAL A 121 -7.88 -3.67 6.90
N ARG A 122 -9.12 -4.18 6.86
CA ARG A 122 -9.65 -5.14 7.83
C ARG A 122 -10.00 -6.43 7.12
N ARG A 123 -9.70 -7.56 7.77
CA ARG A 123 -10.18 -8.88 7.34
C ARG A 123 -11.36 -9.28 8.20
N HIS A 124 -12.42 -9.76 7.56
CA HIS A 124 -13.66 -10.21 8.18
C HIS A 124 -13.84 -11.71 8.00
N LEU A 125 -14.35 -12.36 9.05
CA LEU A 125 -14.81 -13.76 9.03
C LEU A 125 -16.15 -13.82 9.77
N GLY A 126 -17.18 -14.36 9.12
CA GLY A 126 -18.53 -14.41 9.71
C GLY A 126 -19.10 -13.04 10.09
N GLY A 127 -18.73 -11.98 9.36
CA GLY A 127 -19.17 -10.60 9.64
C GLY A 127 -18.41 -9.88 10.77
N MET A 128 -17.43 -10.53 11.39
CA MET A 128 -16.59 -9.93 12.44
C MET A 128 -15.18 -9.64 11.92
N ALA A 129 -14.64 -8.47 12.24
CA ALA A 129 -13.26 -8.12 11.93
C ALA A 129 -12.30 -8.95 12.82
N ILE A 130 -11.47 -9.79 12.19
CA ILE A 130 -10.53 -10.69 12.86
C ILE A 130 -9.08 -10.23 12.79
N ALA A 131 -8.75 -9.35 11.84
CA ALA A 131 -7.42 -8.81 11.66
C ALA A 131 -7.50 -7.41 11.03
N ALA A 132 -6.50 -6.58 11.29
CA ALA A 132 -6.44 -5.24 10.75
C ALA A 132 -4.99 -4.81 10.47
N GLY A 133 -4.85 -3.91 9.51
CA GLY A 133 -3.58 -3.31 9.12
C GLY A 133 -3.78 -1.84 8.78
N ARG A 134 -2.73 -1.03 8.97
CA ARG A 134 -2.77 0.40 8.62
C ARG A 134 -1.46 0.85 8.00
N GLN A 135 -1.57 1.76 7.03
CA GLN A 135 -0.42 2.43 6.43
C GLN A 135 -0.74 3.90 6.17
N MET A 136 0.24 4.77 6.39
CA MET A 136 0.15 6.17 6.00
C MET A 136 0.90 6.39 4.69
N VAL A 137 0.23 6.96 3.70
CA VAL A 137 0.83 7.32 2.40
C VAL A 137 0.60 8.79 2.07
N VAL A 138 1.35 9.28 1.09
CA VAL A 138 1.16 10.63 0.55
C VAL A 138 0.38 10.52 -0.75
N ALA A 139 -0.83 11.07 -0.76
CA ALA A 139 -1.67 11.12 -1.95
C ALA A 139 -1.73 12.54 -2.53
N TYR A 140 -2.00 12.64 -3.83
CA TYR A 140 -2.09 13.90 -4.56
C TYR A 140 -3.40 14.03 -5.33
N LEU A 141 -3.77 15.26 -5.68
CA LEU A 141 -4.90 15.63 -6.54
C LEU A 141 -6.29 15.20 -6.00
N ARG A 142 -6.59 13.91 -5.96
CA ARG A 142 -7.81 13.31 -5.41
C ARG A 142 -7.45 12.08 -4.56
N PRO A 143 -7.77 12.07 -3.25
CA PRO A 143 -7.51 10.92 -2.39
C PRO A 143 -8.51 9.81 -2.70
N ARG A 144 -8.12 8.91 -3.60
CA ARG A 144 -8.80 7.63 -3.88
C ARG A 144 -7.86 6.49 -3.54
N ALA A 145 -8.43 5.35 -3.13
CA ALA A 145 -7.68 4.12 -2.99
C ALA A 145 -8.57 2.91 -3.30
N THR A 146 -7.98 1.86 -3.86
CA THR A 146 -8.66 0.62 -4.22
C THR A 146 -7.85 -0.57 -3.73
N LEU A 147 -8.53 -1.60 -3.21
CA LEU A 147 -7.87 -2.85 -2.83
C LEU A 147 -7.62 -3.66 -4.11
N ARG A 148 -6.34 -3.86 -4.45
CA ARG A 148 -5.93 -4.52 -5.71
C ARG A 148 -5.78 -6.03 -5.55
N GLN A 149 -5.01 -6.47 -4.55
CA GLN A 149 -4.68 -7.88 -4.38
C GLN A 149 -4.36 -8.19 -2.92
N THR A 150 -4.62 -9.43 -2.52
CA THR A 150 -4.41 -9.94 -1.16
C THR A 150 -3.72 -11.29 -1.18
N TRP A 151 -2.87 -11.56 -0.19
CA TRP A 151 -2.18 -12.85 0.01
C TRP A 151 -2.25 -13.29 1.47
N ALA A 152 -2.37 -14.59 1.70
CA ALA A 152 -2.18 -15.16 3.04
C ALA A 152 -0.69 -15.32 3.34
N LEU A 153 -0.28 -14.96 4.56
CA LEU A 153 1.08 -15.21 5.03
C LEU A 153 1.22 -16.64 5.59
N PRO A 154 2.40 -17.28 5.42
CA PRO A 154 2.64 -18.62 5.94
C PRO A 154 2.44 -18.71 7.46
N GLY A 155 1.98 -19.88 7.92
CA GLY A 155 1.81 -20.16 9.35
C GLY A 155 0.71 -19.35 10.04
N GLY A 156 -0.22 -18.75 9.28
CA GLY A 156 -1.33 -17.97 9.86
C GLY A 156 -0.91 -16.63 10.45
N ALA A 157 0.25 -16.10 10.04
CA ALA A 157 0.80 -14.83 10.55
C ALA A 157 -0.01 -13.58 10.15
N GLY A 158 -1.08 -13.75 9.39
CA GLY A 158 -1.93 -12.68 8.85
C GLY A 158 -1.96 -12.69 7.34
N ASP A 159 -2.22 -11.54 6.75
CA ASP A 159 -2.33 -11.34 5.31
C ASP A 159 -1.55 -10.10 4.87
N LEU A 160 -1.23 -10.05 3.59
CA LEU A 160 -0.73 -8.85 2.91
C LEU A 160 -1.82 -8.32 1.98
N ALA A 161 -2.11 -7.03 2.06
CA ALA A 161 -3.00 -6.33 1.14
C ALA A 161 -2.22 -5.27 0.33
N ILE A 162 -2.40 -5.28 -0.98
CA ILE A 162 -1.88 -4.23 -1.87
C ILE A 162 -3.00 -3.28 -2.23
N VAL A 163 -2.80 -2.01 -1.91
CA VAL A 163 -3.76 -0.93 -2.10
C VAL A 163 -3.19 0.05 -3.13
N THR A 164 -3.91 0.27 -4.22
CA THR A 164 -3.56 1.27 -5.22
C THR A 164 -4.15 2.61 -4.83
N TYR A 165 -3.40 3.71 -4.98
CA TYR A 165 -3.84 5.07 -4.67
C TYR A 165 -3.15 6.09 -5.58
N CYS A 166 -3.70 7.31 -5.70
CA CYS A 166 -3.07 8.38 -6.49
C CYS A 166 -1.85 8.97 -5.73
N GLY A 167 -0.66 8.40 -5.95
CA GLY A 167 0.56 8.70 -5.20
C GLY A 167 1.54 9.65 -5.89
N SER A 168 1.32 10.00 -7.17
CA SER A 168 2.17 10.92 -7.93
C SER A 168 1.35 12.06 -8.54
N PRO A 169 1.80 13.33 -8.46
CA PRO A 169 1.07 14.48 -9.00
C PRO A 169 1.27 14.73 -10.51
N ILE A 170 1.86 13.80 -11.26
CA ILE A 170 2.18 14.01 -12.68
C ILE A 170 0.89 13.92 -13.54
N GLY A 171 0.61 14.95 -14.34
CA GLY A 171 -0.56 15.00 -15.22
C GLY A 171 -1.88 14.97 -14.45
N LEU A 172 -2.75 14.00 -14.76
CA LEU A 172 -4.00 13.74 -14.02
C LEU A 172 -3.78 12.98 -12.69
N GLY A 173 -2.53 12.63 -12.39
CA GLY A 173 -2.14 11.78 -11.27
C GLY A 173 -1.70 10.41 -11.75
N ALA A 174 -0.62 9.89 -11.18
CA ALA A 174 -0.19 8.52 -11.43
C ALA A 174 -0.40 7.68 -10.17
N ASP A 175 -0.98 6.49 -10.36
CA ASP A 175 -1.26 5.59 -9.27
C ASP A 175 0.04 4.96 -8.73
N ARG A 176 0.07 4.69 -7.43
CA ARG A 176 1.12 3.95 -6.75
C ARG A 176 0.48 2.87 -5.88
N ASP A 177 1.20 1.79 -5.66
CA ASP A 177 0.79 0.74 -4.74
C ASP A 177 1.38 0.96 -3.34
N ALA A 178 0.62 0.55 -2.33
CA ALA A 178 1.03 0.49 -0.93
C ALA A 178 0.76 -0.91 -0.38
N ALA A 179 1.67 -1.42 0.45
CA ALA A 179 1.54 -2.70 1.14
C ALA A 179 1.06 -2.51 2.58
N VAL A 180 -0.10 -3.08 2.89
CA VAL A 180 -0.67 -3.09 4.24
C VAL A 180 -0.58 -4.50 4.80
N LEU A 181 0.20 -4.69 5.87
CA LEU A 181 0.21 -5.92 6.65
C LEU A 181 -1.05 -5.99 7.51
N VAL A 182 -1.88 -7.00 7.31
CA VAL A 182 -3.15 -7.23 8.02
C VAL A 182 -2.94 -8.37 9.01
N ALA A 183 -2.74 -8.04 10.27
CA ALA A 183 -2.44 -9.00 11.32
C ALA A 183 -3.57 -9.08 12.35
N PRO A 184 -3.77 -10.23 13.02
CA PRO A 184 -4.62 -10.31 14.21
C PRO A 184 -4.18 -9.29 15.27
N ALA A 185 -5.11 -8.85 16.12
CA ALA A 185 -4.73 -8.07 17.29
C ALA A 185 -3.76 -8.92 18.14
N MET A 186 -2.57 -8.39 18.42
CA MET A 186 -1.68 -9.03 19.40
C MET A 186 -2.39 -8.94 20.76
N HIS A 187 -2.71 -10.10 21.34
CA HIS A 187 -3.22 -10.21 22.71
C HIS A 187 -2.09 -10.01 23.72
#